data_AF-A0A099WPM7-F1
#
_entry.id   AF-A0A099WPM7-F1
#
_cell.length_a   1.000
_cell.length_b   1.000
_cell.length_c   1.000
_cell.angle_alpha   90.00
_cell.angle_beta   90.00
_cell.angle_gamma   90.00
#
_symmetry.space_group_name_H-M   'P 1'
#
loop_
_entity.id
_entity.type
_entity.pdbx_description
1 polymer ?
#
loop_
_entity_poly.entity_id
_entity_poly.type
_entity_poly.pdbx_seq_one_letter_code
_entity_poly.pdbx_strand_id
1 'polypeptide(L)'
;MIKFKVKVVDLPVRYGDKTFKKDEGLVINKDEFHESLFEKLEEFEQQVANEFDEFSVEGLIEYAKEHEIDVGKATTRDGILKKILGE
;
A
#
# COMPACT_ATOMS: atom_id res chain seq x y z
N MET A 1 -4.49 3.32 -4.81
CA MET A 1 -3.80 2.41 -5.77
C MET A 1 -4.45 1.03 -5.68
N ILE A 2 -4.83 0.42 -6.81
CA ILE A 2 -5.54 -0.88 -6.80
C ILE A 2 -4.53 -2.00 -6.55
N LYS A 3 -4.84 -2.90 -5.61
CA LYS A 3 -4.02 -4.07 -5.29
C LYS A 3 -4.79 -5.34 -5.58
N PHE A 4 -4.07 -6.36 -6.04
CA PHE A 4 -4.61 -7.70 -6.25
C PHE A 4 -4.01 -8.66 -5.24
N LYS A 5 -4.88 -9.45 -4.61
CA LYS A 5 -4.46 -10.71 -4.00
C LYS A 5 -4.35 -11.73 -5.11
N VAL A 6 -3.16 -12.29 -5.27
CA VAL A 6 -2.86 -13.21 -6.37
C VAL A 6 -2.18 -14.46 -5.86
N LYS A 7 -2.20 -15.51 -6.67
CA LYS A 7 -1.52 -16.79 -6.42
C LYS A 7 -0.51 -17.05 -7.52
N VAL A 8 0.68 -17.58 -7.19
CA VAL A 8 1.67 -17.97 -8.19
C VAL A 8 1.20 -19.21 -8.96
N VAL A 9 1.20 -19.14 -10.30
CA VAL A 9 0.63 -20.21 -11.14
C VAL A 9 1.58 -21.38 -11.33
N ASP A 10 2.86 -21.12 -11.67
CA ASP A 10 3.76 -22.21 -12.05
C ASP A 10 5.21 -22.03 -11.58
N LEU A 11 5.92 -21.02 -12.08
CA LEU A 11 7.31 -20.78 -11.70
C LEU A 11 7.41 -19.92 -10.43
N PRO A 12 8.40 -20.17 -9.55
CA PRO A 12 8.60 -19.33 -8.39
C PRO A 12 8.90 -17.90 -8.81
N VAL A 13 8.18 -16.94 -8.23
CA VAL A 13 8.30 -15.52 -8.54
C VAL A 13 9.00 -14.79 -7.41
N ARG A 14 9.99 -13.98 -7.75
CA ARG A 14 10.61 -13.05 -6.81
C ARG A 14 9.84 -11.74 -6.82
N TYR A 15 9.36 -11.31 -5.65
CA TYR A 15 8.65 -10.05 -5.48
C TYR A 15 9.20 -9.34 -4.23
N GLY A 16 9.81 -8.17 -4.45
CA GLY A 16 10.66 -7.52 -3.45
C GLY A 16 11.80 -8.43 -2.98
N ASP A 17 11.96 -8.54 -1.66
CA ASP A 17 13.00 -9.35 -1.02
C ASP A 17 12.61 -10.82 -0.80
N LYS A 18 11.41 -11.24 -1.24
CA LYS A 18 10.89 -12.59 -1.02
C LYS A 18 10.67 -13.33 -2.33
N THR A 19 10.78 -14.66 -2.28
CA THR A 19 10.45 -15.56 -3.39
C THR A 19 9.23 -16.38 -3.00
N PHE A 20 8.21 -16.39 -3.85
CA PHE A 20 6.95 -17.09 -3.67
C PHE A 20 6.90 -18.28 -4.62
N LYS A 21 6.62 -19.47 -4.09
CA LYS A 21 6.51 -20.71 -4.86
C LYS A 21 5.12 -20.83 -5.48
N LYS A 22 4.97 -21.80 -6.39
CA LYS A 22 3.67 -22.22 -6.93
C LYS A 22 2.64 -22.38 -5.82
N ASP A 23 1.44 -21.91 -6.09
CA ASP A 23 0.29 -21.88 -5.20
C ASP A 23 0.39 -20.95 -3.99
N GLU A 24 1.51 -20.25 -3.76
CA GLU A 24 1.62 -19.24 -2.70
C GLU A 24 0.90 -17.95 -3.09
N GLY A 25 0.27 -17.34 -2.09
CA GLY A 25 -0.46 -16.09 -2.23
C GLY A 25 0.39 -14.88 -1.88
N LEU A 26 0.23 -13.80 -2.63
CA LEU A 26 0.85 -12.50 -2.35
C LEU A 26 -0.08 -11.36 -2.76
N VAL A 27 0.26 -10.15 -2.31
CA VAL A 27 -0.43 -8.92 -2.70
C VAL A 27 0.50 -8.12 -3.58
N ILE A 28 0.04 -7.79 -4.78
CA ILE A 28 0.79 -6.98 -5.74
C ILE A 28 -0.05 -5.78 -6.18
N ASN A 29 0.62 -4.75 -6.71
CA ASN A 29 -0.08 -3.65 -7.35
C ASN A 29 -0.67 -4.10 -8.69
N LYS A 30 -1.78 -3.50 -9.11
CA LYS A 30 -2.41 -3.79 -10.41
C LYS A 30 -1.44 -3.63 -11.58
N ASP A 31 -0.56 -2.63 -11.51
CA ASP A 31 0.46 -2.36 -12.55
C ASP A 31 1.55 -3.44 -12.65
N GLU A 32 1.70 -4.27 -11.62
CA GLU A 32 2.70 -5.35 -11.56
C GLU A 32 2.06 -6.74 -11.82
N PHE A 33 0.76 -6.78 -12.13
CA PHE A 33 0.04 -8.02 -12.39
C PHE A 33 0.31 -8.56 -13.79
N HIS A 34 0.78 -9.81 -13.83
CA HIS A 34 0.98 -10.57 -15.06
C HIS A 34 0.17 -11.87 -14.99
N GLU A 35 -0.86 -11.99 -15.83
CA GLU A 35 -1.74 -13.17 -15.92
C GLU A 35 -0.97 -14.49 -16.20
N SER A 36 0.22 -14.40 -16.81
CA SER A 36 1.07 -15.56 -17.07
C SER A 36 1.83 -16.06 -15.84
N LEU A 37 2.04 -15.20 -14.83
CA LEU A 37 2.77 -15.53 -13.61
C LEU A 37 1.82 -15.77 -12.43
N PHE A 38 0.66 -15.09 -12.46
CA PHE A 38 -0.23 -14.98 -11.33
C PHE A 38 -1.69 -15.22 -11.70
N GLU A 39 -2.40 -15.93 -10.83
CA GLU A 39 -3.86 -16.06 -10.86
C GLU A 39 -4.46 -15.05 -9.88
N LYS A 40 -5.38 -14.22 -10.36
CA LYS A 40 -6.06 -13.22 -9.54
C LYS A 40 -7.11 -13.89 -8.65
N LEU A 41 -6.97 -13.73 -7.33
CA LEU A 41 -7.94 -14.22 -6.35
C LEU A 41 -8.93 -13.13 -5.95
N GLU A 42 -8.44 -11.93 -5.66
CA GLU A 42 -9.26 -10.83 -5.16
C GLU A 42 -8.69 -9.47 -5.61
N GLU A 43 -9.58 -8.50 -5.86
CA GLU A 43 -9.23 -7.10 -6.12
C GLU A 43 -9.71 -6.24 -4.97
N PHE A 44 -8.84 -5.36 -4.49
CA PHE A 44 -9.21 -4.37 -3.50
C PHE A 44 -8.46 -3.07 -3.74
N GLU A 45 -9.13 -1.96 -3.43
CA GLU A 45 -8.48 -0.66 -3.42
C GLU A 45 -7.70 -0.52 -2.12
N GLN A 46 -6.41 -0.21 -2.22
CA GLN A 46 -5.65 0.17 -1.03
C GLN A 46 -6.09 1.59 -0.64
N GLN A 47 -7.01 1.67 0.33
CA GLN A 47 -7.74 2.88 0.68
C GLN A 47 -6.98 3.84 1.63
N VAL A 48 -5.65 3.70 1.77
CA VAL A 48 -4.94 4.38 2.86
C VAL A 48 -4.23 5.66 2.42
N ALA A 49 -3.80 5.77 1.15
CA ALA A 49 -3.27 7.02 0.61
C ALA A 49 -4.37 7.94 0.05
N ASN A 50 -5.45 7.36 -0.50
CA ASN A 50 -6.57 8.10 -1.08
C ASN A 50 -7.41 8.85 -0.03
N GLU A 51 -7.53 8.34 1.20
CA GLU A 51 -8.29 9.00 2.27
C GLU A 51 -7.69 10.38 2.61
N PHE A 52 -6.38 10.51 2.46
CA PHE A 52 -5.64 11.73 2.74
C PHE A 52 -5.25 12.51 1.47
N ASP A 53 -5.59 12.01 0.26
CA ASP A 53 -5.24 12.64 -1.02
C ASP A 53 -6.09 13.91 -1.29
N GLU A 54 -7.21 14.05 -0.60
CA GLU A 54 -7.97 15.31 -0.52
C GLU A 54 -7.64 16.12 0.74
N PHE A 55 -6.90 15.56 1.69
CA PHE A 55 -6.52 16.28 2.91
C PHE A 55 -5.43 17.31 2.60
N SER A 56 -5.71 18.56 2.94
CA SER A 56 -4.70 19.61 3.03
C SER A 56 -3.69 19.29 4.15
N VAL A 57 -2.56 19.99 4.15
CA VAL A 57 -1.57 19.89 5.24
C VAL A 57 -2.21 20.13 6.61
N GLU A 58 -3.16 21.06 6.68
CA GLU A 58 -3.93 21.35 7.90
C GLU A 58 -4.83 20.17 8.31
N GLY A 59 -5.56 19.57 7.37
CA GLY A 59 -6.38 18.40 7.64
C GLY A 59 -5.56 17.19 8.11
N LEU A 60 -4.37 16.99 7.54
CA LEU A 60 -3.44 15.95 8.00
C LEU A 60 -2.95 16.19 9.43
N ILE A 61 -2.68 17.45 9.80
CA ILE A 61 -2.27 17.81 11.17
C ILE A 61 -3.44 17.61 12.14
N GLU A 62 -4.66 17.95 11.73
CA GLU A 62 -5.86 17.75 12.55
C GLU A 62 -6.10 16.25 12.81
N TYR A 63 -6.06 15.43 11.76
CA TYR A 63 -6.14 13.98 11.88
C TYR A 63 -5.07 13.42 12.82
N ALA A 64 -3.82 13.85 12.65
CA ALA A 64 -2.74 13.43 13.52
C ALA A 64 -2.98 13.80 14.99
N LYS A 65 -3.59 14.96 15.28
CA LYS A 65 -3.95 15.35 16.65
C LYS A 65 -5.09 14.51 17.21
N GLU A 66 -6.14 14.26 16.43
CA GLU A 66 -7.29 13.44 16.84
C GLU A 66 -6.87 12.00 17.17
N HIS A 67 -5.87 11.49 16.46
CA HIS A 67 -5.36 10.13 16.61
C HIS A 67 -4.07 10.04 17.47
N GLU A 68 -3.69 11.12 18.16
CA GLU A 68 -2.50 11.19 19.04
C GLU A 68 -1.18 10.79 18.34
N ILE A 69 -1.04 11.08 17.05
CA ILE A 69 0.12 10.80 16.21
C ILE A 69 1.12 11.96 16.28
N ASP A 70 2.36 11.67 16.67
CA ASP A 70 3.45 12.65 16.67
C ASP A 70 4.02 12.86 15.25
N VAL A 71 3.62 13.96 14.62
CA VAL A 71 4.11 14.40 13.30
C VAL A 71 5.48 15.10 13.37
N GLY A 72 6.00 15.34 14.58
CA GLY A 72 7.29 15.95 14.84
C GLY A 72 7.44 17.34 14.21
N LYS A 73 8.53 17.54 13.47
CA LYS A 73 8.81 18.77 12.71
C LYS A 73 8.36 18.68 11.24
N ALA A 74 7.53 17.70 10.89
CA ALA A 74 7.06 17.57 9.51
C ALA A 74 6.10 18.72 9.19
N THR A 75 6.49 19.57 8.24
CA THR A 75 5.67 20.70 7.76
C THR A 75 5.18 20.49 6.33
N THR A 76 5.63 19.43 5.67
CA THR A 76 5.20 19.05 4.32
C THR A 76 4.16 17.95 4.40
N ARG A 77 3.22 17.97 3.44
CA ARG A 77 2.18 16.95 3.29
C ARG A 77 2.76 15.53 3.35
N ASP A 78 3.78 15.28 2.53
CA ASP A 78 4.45 13.98 2.42
C ASP A 78 5.12 13.54 3.72
N GLY A 79 5.74 14.48 4.44
CA GLY A 79 6.39 14.20 5.72
C GLY A 79 5.38 13.86 6.82
N ILE A 80 4.23 14.53 6.83
CA ILE A 80 3.15 14.28 7.79
C ILE A 80 2.46 12.95 7.48
N LEU A 81 2.20 12.68 6.19
CA LEU A 81 1.64 11.41 5.72
C LEU A 81 2.50 10.22 6.15
N LYS A 82 3.81 10.28 5.97
CA LYS A 82 4.72 9.22 6.44
C LYS A 82 4.57 8.95 7.94
N LYS A 83 4.42 9.99 8.75
CA LYS A 83 4.18 9.84 10.19
C LYS A 83 2.84 9.18 10.51
N ILE A 84 1.79 9.55 9.80
CA ILE A 84 0.46 8.97 9.95
C ILE A 84 0.43 7.50 9.49
N LEU A 85 1.12 7.19 8.40
CA LEU A 85 1.21 5.85 7.82
C LEU A 85 2.23 4.94 8.53
N GLY A 86 3.06 5.49 9.42
CA GLY A 86 4.10 4.76 10.14
C GLY A 86 5.33 4.39 9.30
N GLU A 87 5.63 5.17 8.27
CA GLU A 87 6.79 5.02 7.37
C GLU A 87 7.99 5.92 7.73
#